data_AF-A0A4R0X590-F1
#
_entry.id   AF-A0A4R0X590-F1
#
_cell.length_a   1.000
_cell.length_b   1.000
_cell.length_c   1.000
_cell.angle_alpha   90.00
_cell.angle_beta   90.00
_cell.angle_gamma   90.00
#
_symmetry.space_group_name_H-M   'P 1'
#
loop_
_entity.id
_entity.type
_entity.pdbx_description
1 polymer ?
#
loop_
_entity_poly.entity_id
_entity_poly.type
_entity_poly.pdbx_seq_one_letter_code
_entity_poly.pdbx_strand_id
1 'polypeptide(L)'
;MGDKKDELPVMVYDWLDESIREIAENIWHAQKGGRPDVLTYLYRSDKEKRYIRKVSLEDVPQILSRDEYPFASTLENEGRAWVGHASISQQNAQRDLMNRFYRSNGAYIKGTTFRFRVRVINFPADAR
;
A
#
# COMPACT_ATOMS: atom_id res chain seq x y z
N MET A 1 14.94 25.19 -20.16
CA MET A 1 13.92 25.11 -19.09
C MET A 1 13.21 23.79 -19.29
N GLY A 2 13.70 22.72 -18.65
CA GLY A 2 13.21 21.36 -18.87
C GLY A 2 11.90 21.13 -18.10
N ASP A 3 10.89 20.61 -18.80
CA ASP A 3 9.60 20.20 -18.22
C ASP A 3 9.82 19.22 -17.06
N LYS A 4 9.50 19.62 -15.82
CA LYS A 4 9.32 18.71 -14.66
C LYS A 4 7.95 18.03 -14.73
N LYS A 5 7.61 17.44 -15.87
CA LYS A 5 6.45 16.55 -15.99
C LYS A 5 6.89 15.14 -15.58
N ASP A 6 6.11 14.53 -14.69
CA ASP A 6 5.99 13.08 -14.52
C ASP A 6 6.81 12.35 -13.42
N GLU A 7 7.27 13.03 -12.36
CA GLU A 7 7.65 12.30 -11.13
C GLU A 7 6.45 12.15 -10.20
N LEU A 8 5.84 10.95 -10.20
CA LEU A 8 4.82 10.59 -9.23
C LEU A 8 5.39 10.64 -7.81
N PRO A 9 4.64 11.11 -6.79
CA PRO A 9 5.01 10.92 -5.40
C PRO A 9 5.30 9.45 -5.11
N VAL A 10 6.38 9.17 -4.39
CA VAL A 10 6.82 7.80 -4.10
C VAL A 10 6.65 7.47 -2.63
N MET A 11 5.84 6.46 -2.34
CA MET A 11 5.73 5.85 -1.01
C MET A 11 6.79 4.75 -0.92
N VAL A 12 7.82 4.98 -0.10
CA VAL A 12 8.96 4.08 0.03
C VAL A 12 8.76 3.17 1.24
N TYR A 13 9.00 1.87 1.03
CA TYR A 13 9.09 0.85 2.06
C TYR A 13 10.52 0.33 2.08
N ASP A 14 11.26 0.60 3.16
CA ASP A 14 12.62 0.11 3.33
C ASP A 14 12.60 -1.27 4.00
N TRP A 15 13.09 -2.29 3.30
CA TRP A 15 13.13 -3.65 3.83
C TRP A 15 14.08 -3.80 5.05
N LEU A 16 15.10 -2.94 5.15
CA LEU A 16 16.02 -2.96 6.28
C LEU A 16 15.37 -2.44 7.58
N ASP A 17 14.31 -1.64 7.49
CA ASP A 17 13.55 -1.16 8.64
C ASP A 17 12.72 -2.30 9.25
N GLU A 18 13.17 -2.81 10.39
CA GLU A 18 12.52 -3.89 11.14
C GLU A 18 11.08 -3.57 11.56
N SER A 19 10.74 -2.30 11.68
CA SER A 19 9.38 -1.88 12.02
C SER A 19 8.38 -2.06 10.89
N ILE A 20 8.84 -2.38 9.67
CA ILE A 20 7.97 -2.56 8.50
C ILE A 20 8.43 -3.67 7.53
N ARG A 21 9.43 -4.47 7.92
CA ARG A 21 10.05 -5.51 7.08
C ARG A 21 9.06 -6.50 6.46
N GLU A 22 8.13 -7.06 7.23
CA GLU A 22 7.11 -8.01 6.75
C GLU A 22 6.16 -7.35 5.75
N ILE A 23 5.86 -6.07 5.95
CA ILE A 23 5.04 -5.28 5.02
C ILE A 23 5.81 -5.03 3.71
N ALA A 24 7.09 -4.65 3.80
CA ALA A 24 7.94 -4.49 2.64
C ALA A 24 8.07 -5.80 1.84
N GLU A 25 8.19 -6.94 2.51
CA GLU A 25 8.17 -8.28 1.91
C GLU A 25 6.86 -8.57 1.18
N ASN A 26 5.72 -8.35 1.84
CA ASN A 26 4.40 -8.57 1.25
C ASN A 26 4.20 -7.73 -0.02
N ILE A 27 4.58 -6.45 0.01
CA ILE A 27 4.50 -5.55 -1.14
C ILE A 27 5.43 -6.06 -2.27
N TRP A 28 6.67 -6.42 -1.96
CA TRP A 28 7.63 -6.90 -2.95
C TRP A 28 7.10 -8.17 -3.65
N HIS A 29 6.62 -9.15 -2.88
CA HIS A 29 6.05 -10.38 -3.42
C HIS A 29 4.80 -10.11 -4.26
N ALA A 30 3.91 -9.22 -3.80
CA ALA A 30 2.74 -8.83 -4.56
C ALA A 30 3.13 -8.20 -5.90
N GLN A 31 4.12 -7.29 -5.92
CA GLN A 31 4.60 -6.64 -7.14
C GLN A 31 5.28 -7.63 -8.09
N LYS A 32 6.13 -8.54 -7.60
CA LYS A 32 6.72 -9.62 -8.42
C LYS A 32 5.65 -10.61 -8.92
N GLY A 33 4.55 -10.76 -8.19
CA GLY A 33 3.35 -11.49 -8.59
C GLY A 33 2.44 -10.75 -9.58
N GLY A 34 2.86 -9.59 -10.11
CA GLY A 34 2.14 -8.85 -11.13
C GLY A 34 1.17 -7.78 -10.61
N ARG A 35 1.14 -7.50 -9.29
CA ARG A 35 0.39 -6.35 -8.76
C ARG A 35 1.07 -5.03 -9.17
N PRO A 36 0.30 -3.98 -9.48
CA PRO A 36 0.87 -2.72 -9.98
C PRO A 36 1.72 -2.01 -8.91
N ASP A 37 2.79 -1.34 -9.34
CA ASP A 37 3.63 -0.47 -8.52
C ASP A 37 3.10 0.97 -8.44
N VAL A 38 2.28 1.39 -9.42
CA VAL A 38 1.59 2.67 -9.42
C VAL A 38 0.15 2.47 -9.00
N LEU A 39 -0.26 3.14 -7.93
CA LEU A 39 -1.60 3.07 -7.37
C LEU A 39 -2.33 4.41 -7.48
N THR A 40 -3.66 4.36 -7.50
CA THR A 40 -4.53 5.52 -7.57
C THR A 40 -5.31 5.65 -6.27
N TYR A 41 -4.92 6.61 -5.44
CA TYR A 41 -5.71 6.97 -4.26
C TYR A 41 -7.08 7.49 -4.70
N LEU A 42 -8.12 7.02 -4.03
CA LEU A 42 -9.48 7.54 -4.18
C LEU A 42 -10.03 7.90 -2.80
N TYR A 43 -10.58 9.10 -2.67
CA TYR A 43 -11.37 9.43 -1.50
C TYR A 43 -12.56 8.47 -1.40
N ARG A 44 -12.55 7.64 -0.35
CA ARG A 44 -13.61 6.68 -0.02
C ARG A 44 -14.11 6.98 1.39
N SER A 45 -15.43 6.86 1.58
CA SER A 45 -16.02 6.83 2.93
C SER A 45 -15.52 5.62 3.70
N ASP A 46 -15.59 5.68 5.03
CA ASP A 46 -15.18 4.55 5.87
C ASP A 46 -16.05 3.30 5.63
N LYS A 47 -17.31 3.48 5.22
CA LYS A 47 -18.19 2.38 4.85
C LYS A 47 -17.68 1.64 3.61
N GLU A 48 -17.26 2.38 2.58
CA GLU A 48 -16.70 1.81 1.35
C GLU A 48 -15.37 1.10 1.61
N LYS A 49 -14.47 1.72 2.38
CA LYS A 49 -13.18 1.08 2.76
C LYS A 49 -13.41 -0.23 3.50
N ARG A 50 -14.33 -0.26 4.48
CA ARG A 50 -14.67 -1.48 5.22
C ARG A 50 -15.27 -2.57 4.33
N TYR A 51 -16.10 -2.19 3.36
CA TYR A 51 -16.68 -3.14 2.40
C TYR A 51 -15.60 -3.78 1.52
N ILE A 52 -14.71 -2.98 0.94
CA ILE A 52 -13.62 -3.47 0.08
C ILE A 52 -12.68 -4.40 0.86
N ARG A 53 -12.32 -4.01 2.08
CA ARG A 53 -11.53 -4.86 2.98
C ARG A 53 -12.25 -6.17 3.31
N LYS A 54 -13.57 -6.12 3.55
CA LYS A 54 -14.35 -7.34 3.80
C LYS A 54 -14.28 -8.30 2.61
N VAL A 55 -14.45 -7.80 1.40
CA VAL A 55 -14.42 -8.61 0.17
C VAL A 55 -13.01 -9.17 -0.08
N SER A 56 -11.97 -8.34 0.06
CA SER A 56 -10.57 -8.77 -0.14
C SER A 56 -10.11 -9.85 0.83
N LEU A 57 -10.74 -9.91 1.99
CA LEU A 57 -10.39 -10.81 3.09
C LEU A 57 -11.37 -11.98 3.23
N GLU A 58 -12.30 -12.14 2.28
CA GLU A 58 -13.19 -13.30 2.19
C GLU A 58 -12.34 -14.57 2.07
N ASP A 59 -12.67 -15.58 2.88
CA ASP A 59 -11.95 -16.86 2.96
C ASP A 59 -10.47 -16.83 3.41
N VAL A 60 -9.93 -15.67 3.82
CA VAL A 60 -8.57 -15.61 4.39
C VAL A 60 -8.62 -15.86 5.91
N PRO A 61 -7.99 -16.94 6.42
CA PRO A 61 -7.97 -17.24 7.85
C PRO A 61 -7.40 -16.08 8.68
N GLN A 62 -7.99 -15.85 9.86
CA GLN A 62 -7.55 -14.78 10.75
C GLN A 62 -6.47 -15.29 11.71
N ILE A 63 -5.24 -15.45 11.22
CA ILE A 63 -4.10 -15.99 11.99
C ILE A 63 -3.22 -14.86 12.57
N LEU A 64 -2.98 -13.81 11.77
CA LEU A 64 -2.30 -12.57 12.14
C LEU A 64 -3.05 -11.37 11.55
N SER A 65 -2.48 -10.16 11.66
CA SER A 65 -3.04 -9.02 10.95
C SER A 65 -2.83 -9.19 9.44
N ARG A 66 -3.91 -9.04 8.67
CA ARG A 66 -3.94 -9.24 7.22
C ARG A 66 -3.60 -7.92 6.52
N ASP A 67 -2.47 -7.90 5.84
CA ASP A 67 -1.99 -6.77 5.04
C ASP A 67 -2.44 -6.95 3.58
N GLU A 68 -2.86 -5.87 2.95
CA GLU A 68 -3.51 -5.88 1.64
C GLU A 68 -2.69 -5.04 0.65
N TYR A 69 -2.26 -5.66 -0.45
CA TYR A 69 -1.65 -4.94 -1.56
C TYR A 69 -2.29 -5.34 -2.91
N PRO A 70 -2.80 -4.40 -3.74
CA PRO A 70 -2.86 -2.96 -3.52
C PRO A 70 -3.70 -2.54 -2.29
N PHE A 71 -3.49 -1.33 -1.78
CA PHE A 71 -4.15 -0.90 -0.54
C PHE A 71 -5.67 -0.70 -0.73
N ALA A 72 -6.47 -0.97 0.32
CA ALA A 72 -7.93 -0.78 0.28
C ALA A 72 -8.38 0.67 -0.01
N SER A 73 -7.48 1.65 0.12
CA SER A 73 -7.67 3.05 -0.26
C SER A 73 -7.45 3.34 -1.75
N THR A 74 -7.07 2.36 -2.57
CA THR A 74 -6.73 2.57 -3.98
C THR A 74 -7.70 1.88 -4.94
N LEU A 75 -7.76 2.40 -6.18
CA LEU A 75 -8.59 1.85 -7.24
C LEU A 75 -8.24 0.38 -7.53
N GLU A 76 -6.95 0.06 -7.53
CA GLU A 76 -6.41 -1.23 -7.97
C GLU A 76 -6.68 -2.39 -7.00
N ASN A 77 -7.13 -2.09 -5.77
CA ASN A 77 -7.52 -3.14 -4.83
C ASN A 77 -8.84 -3.77 -5.28
N GLU A 78 -9.95 -3.01 -5.38
CA GLU A 78 -11.27 -3.47 -5.85
C GLU A 78 -11.74 -4.87 -5.37
N GLY A 79 -11.30 -5.33 -4.19
CA GLY A 79 -11.62 -6.68 -3.67
C GLY A 79 -10.68 -7.80 -4.14
N ARG A 80 -9.60 -7.46 -4.85
CA ARG A 80 -8.62 -8.37 -5.45
C ARG A 80 -7.20 -8.08 -4.94
N ALA A 81 -7.02 -7.99 -3.63
CA ALA A 81 -5.69 -7.80 -3.05
C ALA A 81 -4.87 -9.09 -3.02
N TRP A 82 -3.55 -8.97 -3.11
CA TRP A 82 -2.65 -9.91 -2.45
C TRP A 82 -2.80 -9.71 -0.94
N VAL A 83 -2.94 -10.81 -0.20
CA VAL A 83 -3.07 -10.76 1.26
C VAL A 83 -1.88 -11.47 1.89
N GLY A 84 -1.07 -10.68 2.58
CA GLY A 84 0.04 -11.16 3.39
C GLY A 84 -0.30 -11.11 4.88
N HIS A 85 0.50 -11.80 5.69
CA HIS A 85 0.44 -11.67 7.13
C HIS A 85 1.55 -10.74 7.61
N ALA A 86 1.24 -9.89 8.57
CA ALA A 86 2.21 -9.09 9.29
C ALA A 86 1.77 -8.97 10.75
N SER A 87 2.74 -8.74 11.62
CA SER A 87 2.49 -8.42 13.02
C SER A 87 1.68 -7.12 13.15
N ILE A 88 0.89 -7.02 14.23
CA ILE A 88 0.07 -5.83 14.51
C ILE A 88 0.95 -4.57 14.62
N SER A 89 2.16 -4.70 15.17
CA SER A 89 3.08 -3.56 15.31
C SER A 89 3.49 -3.01 13.94
N GLN A 90 3.84 -3.87 12.98
CA GLN A 90 4.22 -3.41 11.65
C GLN A 90 3.04 -2.84 10.86
N GLN A 91 1.83 -3.38 11.05
CA GLN A 91 0.63 -2.75 10.47
C GLN A 91 0.33 -1.36 11.05
N ASN A 92 0.57 -1.14 12.34
CA ASN A 92 0.46 0.19 12.91
C ASN A 92 1.51 1.15 12.32
N ALA A 93 2.75 0.70 12.15
CA ALA A 93 3.81 1.47 11.51
C ALA A 93 3.45 1.82 10.05
N GLN A 94 2.94 0.85 9.28
CA GLN A 94 2.44 1.06 7.92
C GLN A 94 1.30 2.07 7.90
N ARG A 95 0.30 1.94 8.77
CA ARG A 95 -0.81 2.89 8.87
C ARG A 95 -0.30 4.31 9.10
N ASP A 96 0.67 4.48 9.99
CA ASP A 96 1.21 5.80 10.32
C ASP A 96 2.03 6.39 9.16
N LEU A 97 2.82 5.55 8.45
CA LEU A 97 3.51 5.93 7.22
C LEU A 97 2.52 6.36 6.13
N MET A 98 1.50 5.54 5.87
CA MET A 98 0.45 5.83 4.88
C MET A 98 -0.28 7.12 5.23
N ASN A 99 -0.65 7.32 6.49
CA ASN A 99 -1.34 8.53 6.94
C ASN A 99 -0.50 9.79 6.72
N ARG A 100 0.82 9.75 7.02
CA ARG A 100 1.73 10.86 6.75
C ARG A 100 1.83 11.14 5.25
N PHE A 101 2.06 10.11 4.45
CA PHE A 101 2.16 10.23 2.99
C PHE A 101 0.87 10.79 2.38
N TYR A 102 -0.28 10.23 2.74
CA TYR A 102 -1.58 10.68 2.26
C TYR A 102 -1.88 12.13 2.63
N ARG A 103 -1.62 12.54 3.88
CA ARG A 103 -1.76 13.95 4.28
C ARG A 103 -0.87 14.88 3.46
N SER A 104 0.39 14.50 3.23
CA SER A 104 1.33 15.32 2.44
C SER A 104 0.94 15.46 0.96
N ASN A 105 0.10 14.57 0.45
CA ASN A 105 -0.37 14.57 -0.94
C ASN A 105 -1.84 14.99 -1.09
N GLY A 106 -2.42 15.66 -0.07
CA GLY A 106 -3.77 16.22 -0.16
C GLY A 106 -4.92 15.21 -0.09
N ALA A 107 -4.65 14.00 0.41
CA ALA A 107 -5.67 12.99 0.66
C ALA A 107 -6.69 13.44 1.73
N TYR A 108 -7.77 12.67 1.89
CA TYR A 108 -8.86 12.89 2.86
C TYR A 108 -9.72 14.14 2.61
N ILE A 109 -9.43 14.91 1.56
CA ILE A 109 -10.34 15.93 1.05
C ILE A 109 -11.34 15.22 0.12
N LYS A 110 -12.63 15.51 0.32
CA LYS A 110 -13.71 14.88 -0.47
C LYS A 110 -13.49 15.16 -1.96
N GLY A 111 -13.50 14.10 -2.77
CA GLY A 111 -13.28 14.18 -4.21
C GLY A 111 -11.81 14.10 -4.64
N THR A 112 -10.85 14.04 -3.71
CA THR A 112 -9.44 13.87 -4.07
C THR A 112 -9.19 12.53 -4.73
N THR A 113 -8.46 12.58 -5.83
CA THR A 113 -7.82 11.45 -6.50
C THR A 113 -6.39 11.84 -6.85
N PHE A 114 -5.43 10.93 -6.66
CA PHE A 114 -4.06 11.13 -7.13
C PHE A 114 -3.35 9.80 -7.33
N ARG A 115 -2.36 9.80 -8.22
CA ARG A 115 -1.51 8.64 -8.49
C ARG A 115 -0.21 8.75 -7.72
N PHE A 116 0.29 7.63 -7.23
CA PHE A 116 1.57 7.54 -6.54
C PHE A 116 2.23 6.20 -6.83
N ARG A 117 3.55 6.14 -6.76
CA ARG A 117 4.31 4.90 -6.90
C ARG A 117 4.62 4.32 -5.51
N VAL A 118 4.49 3.02 -5.35
CA VAL A 118 4.97 2.29 -4.19
C VAL A 118 6.27 1.60 -4.56
N ARG A 119 7.32 1.83 -3.77
CA ARG A 119 8.64 1.25 -4.02
C ARG A 119 9.16 0.56 -2.78
N VAL A 120 9.53 -0.70 -2.93
CA VAL A 120 10.35 -1.40 -1.93
C VAL A 120 11.82 -1.15 -2.27
N ILE A 121 12.63 -0.82 -1.27
CA ILE A 121 14.08 -0.64 -1.41
C ILE A 121 14.83 -1.63 -0.50
N ASN A 122 16.10 -1.87 -0.82
CA ASN A 122 17.01 -2.72 -0.06
C ASN A 122 16.54 -4.18 0.11
N PHE A 123 15.68 -4.67 -0.78
CA PHE A 123 15.25 -6.06 -0.75
C PHE A 123 16.39 -7.00 -1.21
N PRO A 124 16.68 -8.13 -0.51
CA PRO A 124 17.86 -8.94 -0.77
C PRO A 124 18.01 -9.46 -2.20
N ALA A 125 16.89 -9.72 -2.88
CA ALA A 125 16.89 -10.24 -4.25
C ALA A 125 17.23 -9.19 -5.32
N ASP A 126 17.15 -7.89 -5.00
CA ASP A 126 17.44 -6.80 -5.93
C ASP A 126 18.92 -6.36 -5.89
N ALA A 127 19.75 -6.95 -5.01
CA ALA A 127 21.18 -6.69 -4.89
C ALA A 127 22.06 -7.51 -5.87
N ARG A 128 21.47 -8.03 -6.95
CA ARG A 128 22.14 -8.88 -7.96
C ARG A 128 22.48 -8.11 -9.22
#